data_AF-A0A940IV28-F1
#
_entry.id   AF-A0A940IV28-F1
#
_cell.length_a   1.000
_cell.length_b   1.000
_cell.length_c   1.000
_cell.angle_alpha   90.00
_cell.angle_beta   90.00
_cell.angle_gamma   90.00
#
_symmetry.space_group_name_H-M   'P 1'
#
loop_
_entity.id
_entity.type
_entity.pdbx_description
1 polymer ?
#
loop_
_entity_poly.entity_id
_entity_poly.type
_entity_poly.pdbx_seq_one_letter_code
_entity_poly.pdbx_strand_id
1 'polypeptide(L)'
;MEKCRKAKEMHAEQLLKISTNLFTAFIVTILIVPISVVASAAFHNTTTQNPLNIFINLFGSWYAVVFIAAESALYYLVFKARDNAYAIYNELYPDDEVET
;
A
#
# COMPACT_ATOMS: atom_id res chain seq x y z
N MET A 1 -34.61 -5.04 7.36
CA MET A 1 -33.52 -5.57 6.51
C MET A 1 -32.69 -4.48 5.83
N GLU A 2 -33.31 -3.41 5.34
CA GLU A 2 -32.63 -2.31 4.62
C GLU A 2 -31.46 -1.65 5.37
N LYS A 3 -31.61 -1.41 6.69
CA LYS A 3 -30.54 -0.87 7.55
C LYS A 3 -29.29 -1.78 7.62
N CYS A 4 -29.48 -3.10 7.56
CA CYS A 4 -28.39 -4.06 7.62
C CYS A 4 -27.63 -4.13 6.29
N ARG A 5 -28.36 -4.03 5.16
CA ARG A 5 -27.78 -3.93 3.81
C ARG A 5 -26.91 -2.67 3.67
N LYS A 6 -27.44 -1.51 4.04
CA LYS A 6 -26.72 -0.23 3.99
C LYS A 6 -25.46 -0.21 4.86
N ALA A 7 -25.48 -0.91 6.00
CA ALA A 7 -24.31 -1.05 6.86
C ALA A 7 -23.20 -1.89 6.21
N LYS A 8 -23.55 -2.99 5.52
CA LYS A 8 -22.59 -3.80 4.77
C LYS A 8 -21.99 -3.04 3.58
N GLU A 9 -22.80 -2.28 2.85
CA GLU A 9 -22.34 -1.41 1.76
C GLU A 9 -21.34 -0.36 2.25
N MET A 10 -21.68 0.36 3.33
CA MET A 10 -20.76 1.32 3.95
C MET A 10 -19.45 0.67 4.41
N HIS A 11 -19.50 -0.56 4.94
CA HIS A 11 -18.30 -1.27 5.37
C HIS A 11 -17.42 -1.64 4.17
N ALA A 12 -18.01 -2.11 3.07
CA ALA A 12 -17.29 -2.40 1.84
C ALA A 12 -16.67 -1.13 1.22
N GLU A 13 -17.39 0.00 1.20
CA GLU A 13 -16.83 1.29 0.77
C GLU A 13 -15.65 1.74 1.64
N GLN A 14 -15.74 1.53 2.96
CA GLN A 14 -14.63 1.84 3.87
C GLN A 14 -13.42 0.94 3.58
N LEU A 15 -13.61 -0.35 3.32
CA LEU A 15 -12.53 -1.26 2.93
C LEU A 15 -11.85 -0.83 1.63
N LEU A 16 -12.63 -0.40 0.63
CA LEU A 16 -12.08 0.16 -0.61
C LEU A 16 -11.31 1.45 -0.37
N LYS A 17 -11.83 2.37 0.45
CA LYS A 17 -11.12 3.61 0.83
C LYS A 17 -9.80 3.32 1.56
N ILE A 18 -9.81 2.36 2.49
CA ILE A 18 -8.61 1.91 3.21
C ILE A 18 -7.61 1.30 2.23
N SER A 19 -8.05 0.42 1.34
CA SER A 19 -7.21 -0.17 0.29
C SER A 19 -6.55 0.91 -0.56
N THR A 20 -7.31 1.89 -1.04
CA THR A 20 -6.78 2.99 -1.88
C THR A 20 -5.79 3.87 -1.11
N ASN A 21 -6.08 4.20 0.14
CA ASN A 21 -5.17 4.96 0.99
C ASN A 21 -3.88 4.19 1.30
N LEU A 22 -3.97 2.89 1.58
CA LEU A 22 -2.82 2.02 1.80
C LEU A 22 -1.98 1.87 0.53
N PHE A 23 -2.60 1.75 -0.64
CA PHE A 23 -1.90 1.72 -1.92
C PHE A 23 -1.16 3.04 -2.20
N THR A 24 -1.79 4.16 -1.85
CA THR A 24 -1.16 5.48 -1.96
C THR A 24 0.01 5.59 -1.00
N ALA A 25 -0.14 5.13 0.25
CA ALA A 25 0.93 5.09 1.23
C ALA A 25 2.11 4.23 0.74
N PHE A 26 1.85 3.06 0.15
CA PHE A 26 2.86 2.18 -0.46
C PHE A 26 3.67 2.88 -1.58
N ILE A 27 2.99 3.57 -2.51
CA ILE A 27 3.71 4.30 -3.58
C ILE A 27 4.54 5.44 -2.98
N VAL A 28 3.99 6.14 -1.99
CA VAL A 28 4.64 7.27 -1.34
C VAL A 28 5.86 6.81 -0.54
N THR A 29 5.80 5.69 0.19
CA THR A 29 6.94 5.17 0.97
C THR A 29 8.09 4.75 0.07
N ILE A 30 7.80 4.06 -1.05
CA ILE A 30 8.81 3.65 -2.03
C ILE A 30 9.58 4.85 -2.61
N LEU A 31 8.92 5.98 -2.82
CA LEU A 31 9.55 7.18 -3.36
C LEU A 31 10.22 8.04 -2.28
N ILE A 32 9.54 8.26 -1.15
CA ILE A 32 10.03 9.17 -0.10
C ILE A 32 11.27 8.59 0.60
N VAL A 33 11.30 7.30 0.92
CA VAL A 33 12.40 6.69 1.67
C VAL A 33 13.77 6.93 1.01
N PRO A 34 14.00 6.62 -0.29
CA PRO A 34 15.28 6.89 -0.92
C PRO A 34 15.57 8.39 -1.04
N ILE A 35 14.56 9.24 -1.29
CA ILE A 35 14.73 10.69 -1.37
C ILE A 35 15.17 11.27 -0.01
N SER A 36 14.54 10.85 1.08
CA SER A 36 14.86 11.30 2.44
C SER A 36 16.27 10.89 2.85
N VAL A 37 16.73 9.71 2.44
CA VAL A 37 18.09 9.23 2.73
C VAL A 37 19.14 10.07 1.98
N VAL A 38 18.90 10.36 0.69
CA VAL A 38 19.78 11.25 -0.10
C VAL A 38 19.78 12.67 0.47
N ALA A 39 18.61 13.20 0.83
CA ALA A 39 18.49 14.52 1.45
C ALA A 39 19.24 14.59 2.79
N SER A 40 19.09 13.58 3.65
CA SER A 40 19.80 13.50 4.93
C SER A 40 21.33 13.48 4.74
N ALA A 41 21.82 12.74 3.75
CA ALA A 41 23.24 12.71 3.41
C ALA A 41 23.75 14.08 2.93
N ALA A 42 22.93 14.85 2.20
CA ALA A 42 23.28 16.20 1.79
C ALA A 42 23.45 17.16 2.97
N PHE A 43 22.62 17.04 4.02
CA PHE A 43 22.72 17.87 5.23
C PHE A 43 23.89 17.48 6.14
N HIS A 44 24.35 16.23 6.11
CA HIS A 44 25.44 15.74 6.96
C HIS A 44 26.86 15.93 6.37
N ASN A 45 27.03 16.77 5.33
CA ASN A 45 28.33 17.07 4.71
C ASN A 45 29.12 15.84 4.22
N THR A 46 28.43 14.73 3.91
CA THR A 46 29.01 13.60 3.16
C THR A 46 29.02 13.94 1.66
N THR A 47 29.56 15.10 1.29
CA THR A 47 29.57 15.63 -0.08
C THR A 47 30.52 14.88 -1.01
N THR A 48 31.33 13.95 -0.49
CA THR A 48 32.22 13.08 -1.27
C THR A 48 31.55 11.77 -1.72
N GLN A 49 30.36 11.44 -1.23
CA GLN A 49 29.68 10.20 -1.60
C GLN A 49 28.70 10.41 -2.76
N ASN A 50 28.87 9.64 -3.83
CA ASN A 50 27.94 9.62 -4.96
C ASN A 50 26.54 9.17 -4.49
N PRO A 51 25.45 9.88 -4.83
CA PRO A 51 24.09 9.51 -4.46
C PRO A 51 23.71 8.05 -4.81
N LEU A 52 24.25 7.51 -5.90
CA LEU A 52 24.05 6.11 -6.29
C LEU A 52 24.65 5.13 -5.27
N ASN A 53 25.81 5.43 -4.71
CA ASN A 53 26.43 4.57 -3.69
C ASN A 53 25.63 4.58 -2.39
N ILE A 54 25.03 5.71 -2.03
CA ILE A 54 24.17 5.82 -0.86
C ILE A 54 22.90 4.98 -1.07
N PHE A 55 22.31 5.04 -2.27
CA PHE A 55 21.16 4.21 -2.63
C PHE A 55 21.50 2.72 -2.57
N ILE A 56 22.59 2.29 -3.22
CA ILE A 56 23.01 0.88 -3.22
C ILE A 56 23.32 0.40 -1.80
N ASN A 57 23.94 1.22 -0.96
CA ASN A 57 24.20 0.85 0.44
C ASN A 57 22.92 0.74 1.27
N LEU A 58 21.92 1.59 1.02
CA LEU A 58 20.62 1.50 1.68
C LEU A 58 19.96 0.15 1.39
N PHE A 59 19.92 -0.24 0.12
CA PHE A 59 19.32 -1.50 -0.35
C PHE A 59 20.26 -2.72 -0.25
N GLY A 60 21.53 -2.54 0.07
CA GLY A 60 22.50 -3.60 0.32
C GLY A 60 22.62 -4.00 1.79
N SER A 61 21.91 -3.32 2.68
CA SER A 61 21.96 -3.53 4.14
C SER A 61 20.76 -4.32 4.65
N TRP A 62 20.78 -4.70 5.94
CA TRP A 62 19.62 -5.26 6.65
C TRP A 62 18.35 -4.41 6.49
N TYR A 63 18.50 -3.08 6.36
CA TYR A 63 17.36 -2.17 6.15
C TYR A 63 16.58 -2.49 4.87
N ALA A 64 17.25 -3.00 3.84
CA ALA A 64 16.61 -3.42 2.60
C ALA A 64 15.65 -4.60 2.80
N VAL A 65 16.06 -5.59 3.63
CA VAL A 65 15.25 -6.76 3.93
C VAL A 65 14.00 -6.36 4.69
N VAL A 66 14.16 -5.49 5.71
CA VAL A 66 13.02 -4.95 6.48
C VAL A 66 12.10 -4.13 5.58
N PHE A 67 12.67 -3.30 4.71
CA PHE A 67 11.92 -2.49 3.77
C PHE A 67 11.10 -3.37 2.81
N ILE A 68 11.71 -4.37 2.17
CA ILE A 68 11.00 -5.32 1.29
C ILE A 68 9.90 -6.08 2.04
N ALA A 69 10.16 -6.52 3.28
CA ALA A 69 9.18 -7.21 4.09
C ALA A 69 7.97 -6.31 4.44
N ALA A 70 8.23 -5.05 4.81
CA ALA A 70 7.18 -4.08 5.11
C ALA A 70 6.35 -3.74 3.86
N GLU A 71 7.01 -3.49 2.73
CA GLU A 71 6.35 -3.20 1.45
C GLU A 71 5.52 -4.39 0.96
N SER A 72 6.03 -5.62 1.11
CA SER A 72 5.29 -6.85 0.77
C SER A 72 4.06 -7.05 1.67
N ALA A 73 4.17 -6.73 2.97
CA ALA A 73 3.04 -6.81 3.90
C ALA A 73 1.98 -5.75 3.58
N LEU A 74 2.38 -4.52 3.25
CA LEU A 74 1.48 -3.47 2.81
C LEU A 74 0.76 -3.86 1.52
N TYR A 75 1.50 -4.36 0.52
CA TYR A 75 0.93 -4.87 -0.71
C TYR A 75 -0.12 -5.94 -0.42
N TYR A 76 0.21 -6.97 0.36
CA TYR A 76 -0.75 -8.01 0.74
C TYR A 76 -2.01 -7.46 1.42
N LEU A 77 -1.86 -6.49 2.34
CA LEU A 77 -3.00 -5.86 3.02
C LEU A 77 -3.91 -5.11 2.06
N VAL A 78 -3.35 -4.41 1.07
CA VAL A 78 -4.13 -3.70 0.03
C VAL A 78 -5.01 -4.70 -0.73
N PHE A 79 -4.42 -5.78 -1.26
CA PHE A 79 -5.16 -6.77 -2.03
C PHE A 79 -6.19 -7.48 -1.17
N LYS A 80 -5.84 -7.86 0.06
CA LYS A 80 -6.78 -8.50 0.98
C LYS A 80 -7.96 -7.60 1.35
N ALA A 81 -7.73 -6.30 1.58
CA ALA A 81 -8.80 -5.36 1.85
C ALA A 81 -9.72 -5.19 0.64
N ARG A 82 -9.14 -5.15 -0.57
CA ARG A 82 -9.89 -5.09 -1.83
C ARG A 82 -10.74 -6.34 -2.06
N ASP A 83 -10.16 -7.52 -1.90
CA ASP A 83 -10.85 -8.79 -2.10
C ASP A 83 -11.98 -8.98 -1.09
N ASN A 84 -11.76 -8.60 0.18
CA ASN A 84 -12.81 -8.60 1.20
C ASN A 84 -13.96 -7.64 0.82
N ALA A 85 -13.67 -6.46 0.28
CA ALA A 85 -14.70 -5.54 -0.16
C ALA A 85 -15.52 -6.13 -1.32
N TYR A 86 -14.87 -6.74 -2.31
CA TYR A 86 -15.56 -7.40 -3.42
C TYR A 86 -16.39 -8.60 -2.97
N ALA A 87 -15.90 -9.39 -2.01
CA ALA A 87 -16.69 -10.49 -1.46
C ALA A 87 -17.99 -10.00 -0.80
N ILE A 88 -17.95 -8.87 -0.10
CA ILE A 88 -19.15 -8.25 0.49
C ILE A 88 -20.08 -7.72 -0.60
N TYR A 89 -19.56 -7.09 -1.65
CA TYR A 89 -20.39 -6.63 -2.77
C TYR A 89 -21.04 -7.79 -3.52
N ASN A 90 -20.32 -8.87 -3.78
CA ASN A 90 -20.88 -10.07 -4.43
C ASN A 90 -21.92 -10.77 -3.55
N GLU A 91 -21.83 -10.68 -2.22
CA GLU A 91 -22.90 -11.16 -1.32
C GLU A 91 -24.15 -10.26 -1.37
N LEU A 92 -23.96 -8.95 -1.53
CA LEU A 92 -25.04 -7.95 -1.57
C LEU A 92 -25.75 -7.87 -2.92
N TYR A 93 -24.98 -8.04 -3.98
CA TYR A 93 -25.37 -7.99 -5.38
C TYR A 93 -24.80 -9.24 -6.07
N PRO A 94 -25.36 -10.43 -5.79
CA PRO A 94 -24.98 -11.62 -6.52
C PRO A 94 -25.31 -11.40 -7.99
N ASP A 95 -24.35 -11.66 -8.87
CA ASP A 95 -24.55 -11.65 -10.32
C ASP A 95 -25.41 -12.86 -10.70
N ASP A 96 -26.70 -12.82 -10.37
CA ASP A 96 -27.68 -13.76 -10.91
C ASP A 96 -27.94 -13.34 -12.37
N GLU A 97 -27.24 -14.02 -13.27
CA GLU A 97 -27.52 -14.24 -14.69
C GLU A 97 -27.82 -13.01 -15.57
N VAL A 98 -26.91 -12.77 -16.51
CA VAL A 98 -27.23 -12.11 -17.78
C VAL A 98 -28.43 -12.84 -18.39
N GLU A 99 -29.62 -12.26 -18.29
CA GLU A 99 -30.81 -12.75 -18.99
C GLU A 99 -30.48 -12.87 -20.48
N THR A 100 -30.56 -14.11 -20.99
CA THR A 100 -30.51 -14.46 -22.42
C THR A 100 -31.73 -13.97 -23.17
#